data_AF-A0A976DR67-F1
#
_entry.id   AF-A0A976DR67-F1
#
_cell.length_a   1.000
_cell.length_b   1.000
_cell.length_c   1.000
_cell.angle_alpha   90.00
_cell.angle_beta   90.00
_cell.angle_gamma   90.00
#
_symmetry.space_group_name_H-M   'P 1'
#
loop_
_entity.id
_entity.type
_entity.pdbx_description
1 polymer ?
#
loop_
_entity_poly.entity_id
_entity_poly.type
_entity_poly.pdbx_seq_one_letter_code
_entity_poly.pdbx_strand_id
1 'polypeptide(L)'
;CARQGFDVIKTVSALENRLAHITTSLSLSIIGCVVNGPGEALMTDIGFTGGGAGKGMVYLAGKQDHTLSNDRMVDHIVELVEAKAAEIEAAEKLAAE
;
A
#
# COMPACT_ATOMS: atom_id res chain seq x y z
N CYS A 1 11.66 -7.18 -13.16
CA CYS A 1 12.92 -7.24 -12.38
C CYS A 1 13.09 -8.67 -11.87
N ALA A 2 14.24 -9.33 -12.05
CA ALA A 2 14.42 -10.75 -11.67
C ALA A 2 14.34 -11.03 -10.15
N ARG A 3 14.30 -9.98 -9.32
CA ARG A 3 14.22 -10.06 -7.85
C ARG A 3 12.82 -9.78 -7.30
N GLN A 4 11.79 -9.91 -8.12
CA GLN A 4 10.41 -9.69 -7.69
C GLN A 4 9.97 -10.83 -6.76
N GLY A 5 9.61 -10.49 -5.52
CA GLY A 5 9.08 -11.43 -4.53
C GLY A 5 7.64 -11.87 -4.80
N PHE A 6 6.97 -11.23 -5.77
CA PHE A 6 5.59 -11.50 -6.21
C PHE A 6 5.31 -10.89 -7.59
N ASP A 7 4.19 -11.26 -8.21
CA ASP A 7 3.73 -10.68 -9.47
C ASP A 7 3.13 -9.28 -9.23
N VAL A 8 3.99 -8.27 -9.38
CA VAL A 8 3.63 -6.86 -9.15
C VAL A 8 2.53 -6.40 -10.10
N ILE A 9 2.56 -6.82 -11.37
CA ILE A 9 1.61 -6.34 -12.39
C ILE A 9 0.21 -6.85 -12.05
N LYS A 10 0.07 -8.14 -11.73
CA LYS A 10 -1.23 -8.69 -11.30
C LYS A 10 -1.73 -8.05 -10.01
N THR A 11 -0.82 -7.81 -9.07
CA THR A 11 -1.17 -7.18 -7.79
C THR A 11 -1.69 -5.77 -7.99
N VAL A 12 -0.97 -4.94 -8.76
CA VAL A 12 -1.39 -3.57 -9.05
C VAL A 12 -2.72 -3.56 -9.80
N SER A 13 -2.90 -4.41 -10.81
CA SER A 13 -4.17 -4.50 -11.54
C SER A 13 -5.35 -4.92 -10.62
N ALA A 14 -5.12 -5.82 -9.67
CA ALA A 14 -6.13 -6.18 -8.68
C ALA A 14 -6.46 -5.01 -7.74
N LEU A 15 -5.44 -4.25 -7.30
CA LEU A 15 -5.61 -3.08 -6.46
C LEU A 15 -6.35 -1.95 -7.19
N GLU A 16 -5.97 -1.64 -8.43
CA GLU A 16 -6.64 -0.63 -9.27
C GLU A 16 -8.14 -0.91 -9.40
N ASN A 17 -8.51 -2.17 -9.67
CA ASN A 17 -9.92 -2.54 -9.78
C ASN A 17 -10.67 -2.43 -8.45
N ARG A 18 -10.04 -2.80 -7.34
CA ARG A 18 -10.67 -2.78 -6.01
C ARG A 18 -10.69 -1.42 -5.36
N LEU A 19 -9.83 -0.49 -5.78
CA LEU A 19 -9.73 0.87 -5.24
C LEU A 19 -10.36 1.91 -6.16
N ALA A 20 -10.99 1.51 -7.27
CA ALA A 20 -11.59 2.40 -8.25
C ALA A 20 -12.69 3.31 -7.69
N HIS A 21 -13.31 2.95 -6.55
CA HIS A 21 -14.31 3.76 -5.87
C HIS A 21 -13.73 4.86 -4.96
N ILE A 22 -12.44 4.82 -4.67
CA ILE A 22 -11.78 5.80 -3.80
C ILE A 22 -11.50 7.07 -4.59
N THR A 23 -12.15 8.17 -4.20
CA THR A 23 -11.95 9.49 -4.80
C THR A 23 -10.98 10.36 -4.01
N THR A 24 -10.65 9.96 -2.78
CA THR A 24 -9.76 10.69 -1.88
C THR A 24 -8.33 10.65 -2.39
N SER A 25 -7.67 11.80 -2.42
CA SER A 25 -6.27 11.89 -2.86
C SER A 25 -5.33 11.32 -1.80
N LEU A 26 -4.69 10.19 -2.10
CA LEU A 26 -3.66 9.56 -1.28
C LEU A 26 -2.61 8.86 -2.15
N SER A 27 -1.44 8.60 -1.57
CA SER A 27 -0.31 7.98 -2.25
C SER A 27 -0.09 6.52 -1.82
N LEU A 28 -0.02 5.61 -2.80
CA LEU A 28 0.18 4.17 -2.59
C LEU A 28 1.40 3.69 -3.39
N SER A 29 2.36 3.04 -2.72
CA SER A 29 3.55 2.45 -3.34
C SER A 29 3.56 0.93 -3.27
N ILE A 30 3.70 0.24 -4.41
CA ILE A 30 3.85 -1.23 -4.49
C ILE A 30 5.20 -1.58 -5.11
N ILE A 31 6.17 -1.99 -4.30
CA ILE A 31 7.52 -2.33 -4.75
C ILE A 31 7.76 -3.82 -4.66
N GLY A 32 8.19 -4.45 -5.75
CA GLY A 32 8.41 -5.90 -5.81
C GLY A 32 9.63 -6.44 -5.03
N CYS A 33 10.49 -5.59 -4.48
CA CYS A 33 11.74 -5.97 -3.83
C CYS A 33 12.12 -5.04 -2.68
N VAL A 34 12.49 -5.61 -1.54
CA VAL A 34 12.91 -4.93 -0.30
C VAL A 34 14.25 -4.20 -0.39
N VAL A 35 15.04 -4.40 -1.45
CA VAL A 35 16.37 -3.75 -1.57
C VAL A 35 16.25 -2.25 -1.85
N ASN A 36 15.34 -1.86 -2.74
CA ASN A 36 15.11 -0.46 -3.09
C ASN A 36 13.77 0.08 -2.56
N GLY A 37 12.84 -0.81 -2.20
CA GLY A 37 11.49 -0.43 -1.79
C GLY A 37 11.35 0.43 -0.51
N PRO A 38 12.20 0.32 0.52
CA PRO A 38 11.99 1.08 1.75
C PRO A 38 12.02 2.59 1.55
N GLY A 39 12.93 3.12 0.72
CA GLY A 39 13.02 4.57 0.50
C GLY A 39 11.76 5.15 -0.14
N GLU A 40 11.20 4.45 -1.12
CA GLU A 40 9.97 4.85 -1.82
C GLU A 40 8.72 4.66 -0.94
N ALA A 41 8.63 3.54 -0.21
CA ALA A 41 7.51 3.25 0.68
C ALA A 41 7.41 4.21 1.87
N LEU A 42 8.53 4.81 2.29
CA LEU A 42 8.56 5.81 3.36
C LEU A 42 8.05 7.20 2.90
N MET A 43 7.94 7.44 1.59
CA MET A 43 7.46 8.71 1.03
C MET A 43 5.98 8.69 0.68
N THR A 44 5.28 7.59 0.96
CA THR A 44 3.86 7.42 0.66
C THR A 44 3.01 7.22 1.91
N ASP A 45 1.72 7.49 1.78
CA ASP A 45 0.75 7.25 2.85
C ASP A 45 0.70 5.76 3.20
N ILE A 46 0.69 4.92 2.18
CA ILE A 46 0.70 3.46 2.31
C ILE A 46 1.75 2.90 1.34
N GLY A 47 2.61 2.03 1.85
CA GLY A 47 3.65 1.38 1.07
C GLY A 47 3.70 -0.12 1.33
N PHE A 48 3.97 -0.90 0.29
CA PHE A 48 4.27 -2.31 0.41
C PHE A 48 5.55 -2.64 -0.34
N THR A 49 6.44 -3.38 0.32
CA THR A 49 7.66 -3.91 -0.30
C THR A 49 7.67 -5.42 -0.25
N GLY A 50 7.90 -6.06 -1.39
CA GLY A 50 8.06 -7.50 -1.50
C GLY A 50 9.35 -7.95 -0.85
N GLY A 51 9.25 -8.87 0.10
CA GLY A 51 10.39 -9.54 0.69
C GLY A 51 10.68 -10.88 -0.01
N GLY A 52 11.82 -11.47 0.32
CA GLY A 52 12.08 -12.87 0.02
C GLY A 52 11.17 -13.80 0.84
N ALA A 53 10.94 -15.01 0.33
CA ALA A 53 10.19 -16.08 1.00
C ALA A 53 8.67 -15.82 1.21
N GLY A 54 7.99 -15.20 0.24
CA GLY A 54 6.52 -15.17 0.19
C GLY A 54 5.84 -14.18 1.14
N LYS A 55 6.61 -13.24 1.70
CA LYS A 55 6.12 -12.17 2.58
C LYS A 55 6.73 -10.84 2.20
N GLY A 56 6.04 -9.75 2.53
CA GLY A 56 6.53 -8.38 2.38
C GLY A 56 6.40 -7.57 3.66
N MET A 57 6.80 -6.31 3.58
CA MET A 57 6.73 -5.32 4.65
C MET A 57 5.75 -4.22 4.25
N VAL A 58 4.83 -3.91 5.16
CA VAL A 58 3.88 -2.80 5.08
C VAL A 58 4.47 -1.57 5.75
N TYR A 59 4.22 -0.42 5.13
CA TYR A 59 4.61 0.90 5.59
C TYR A 59 3.37 1.79 5.65
N LEU A 60 3.21 2.50 6.76
CA LEU A 60 2.12 3.46 6.98
C LEU A 60 2.71 4.80 7.39
N ALA A 61 2.27 5.87 6.74
CA ALA A 61 2.67 7.25 7.02
C ALA A 61 4.20 7.42 7.17
N GLY A 62 4.94 6.82 6.25
CA GLY A 62 6.39 6.89 6.25
C GLY A 62 7.09 6.11 7.37
N LYS A 63 6.47 5.06 7.93
CA LYS A 63 7.07 4.18 8.94
C LYS A 63 6.79 2.72 8.64
N GLN A 64 7.71 1.84 9.02
CA GLN A 64 7.46 0.39 9.00
C GLN A 64 6.38 0.05 10.03
N ASP A 65 5.42 -0.76 9.61
CA ASP A 65 4.30 -1.16 10.47
C ASP A 65 4.38 -2.65 10.82
N HIS A 66 4.18 -3.54 9.85
CA HIS A 66 4.25 -4.99 10.06
C HIS A 66 4.60 -5.78 8.77
N THR A 67 4.93 -7.07 8.95
CA THR A 67 5.12 -7.99 7.81
C THR A 67 3.83 -8.70 7.45
N LEU A 68 3.60 -8.90 6.16
CA LEU A 68 2.40 -9.55 5.65
C LEU A 68 2.75 -10.62 4.61
N SER A 69 2.01 -11.73 4.58
CA SER A 69 2.12 -12.72 3.51
C SER A 69 1.61 -12.15 2.19
N ASN A 70 2.26 -12.50 1.09
CA ASN A 70 1.87 -12.04 -0.25
C ASN A 70 0.44 -12.48 -0.62
N ASP A 71 -0.05 -13.60 -0.07
CA ASP A 71 -1.40 -14.11 -0.33
C ASP A 71 -2.51 -13.21 0.24
N ARG A 72 -2.22 -12.46 1.30
CA ARG A 72 -3.16 -11.54 1.95
C ARG A 72 -2.92 -10.07 1.62
N MET A 73 -1.92 -9.80 0.79
CA MET A 73 -1.45 -8.46 0.48
C MET A 73 -2.54 -7.58 -0.12
N VAL A 74 -3.27 -8.08 -1.12
CA VAL A 74 -4.26 -7.26 -1.84
C VAL A 74 -5.41 -6.88 -0.91
N ASP A 75 -5.97 -7.85 -0.17
CA ASP A 75 -7.06 -7.58 0.78
C ASP A 75 -6.64 -6.56 1.82
N HIS A 76 -5.46 -6.75 2.42
CA HIS A 76 -5.02 -5.88 3.49
C HIS A 76 -4.70 -4.45 3.03
N ILE A 77 -4.08 -4.29 1.86
CA ILE A 77 -3.80 -2.95 1.31
C ILE A 77 -5.12 -2.22 1.03
N VAL A 78 -6.14 -2.93 0.53
CA VAL A 78 -7.47 -2.32 0.32
C VAL A 78 -8.04 -1.82 1.65
N GLU A 79 -8.04 -2.64 2.70
CA GLU A 79 -8.52 -2.24 4.03
C GLU A 79 -7.80 -0.99 4.54
N LEU A 80 -6.48 -0.92 4.39
CA LEU A 80 -5.68 0.22 4.82
C LEU A 80 -5.99 1.48 4.01
N VAL A 81 -6.14 1.36 2.68
CA VAL A 81 -6.47 2.49 1.81
C VAL A 81 -7.86 3.03 2.13
N GLU A 82 -8.85 2.16 2.32
CA GLU A 82 -10.21 2.56 2.68
C GLU A 82 -10.26 3.26 4.04
N ALA A 83 -9.57 2.71 5.04
CA ALA A 83 -9.46 3.35 6.34
C ALA A 83 -8.81 4.74 6.23
N LYS A 84 -7.71 4.85 5.47
CA LYS A 84 -6.98 6.10 5.31
C LYS A 84 -7.79 7.15 4.55
N ALA A 85 -8.51 6.74 3.51
CA ALA A 85 -9.39 7.60 2.75
C ALA A 85 -10.49 8.19 3.65
N ALA A 86 -11.14 7.34 4.47
CA ALA A 86 -12.17 7.78 5.41
C ALA A 86 -11.63 8.74 6.48
N GLU A 87 -10.41 8.52 6.98
CA GLU A 87 -9.75 9.44 7.91
C GLU A 87 -9.52 10.82 7.29
N ILE A 88 -9.05 10.86 6.04
CA ILE A 88 -8.79 12.12 5.32
C ILE A 88 -10.11 12.85 5.05
N GLU A 89 -11.14 12.16 4.53
CA GLU A 89 -12.44 12.77 4.27
C GLU A 89 -13.08 13.35 5.54
N ALA A 90 -12.97 12.63 6.67
CA ALA A 90 -13.44 13.12 7.96
C ALA A 90 -12.68 14.37 8.42
N ALA A 91 -11.35 14.38 8.27
CA ALA A 91 -10.52 15.53 8.63
C ALA A 91 -10.80 16.75 7.74
N GLU A 92 -10.99 16.56 6.43
CA GLU A 92 -11.35 17.63 5.49
C GLU A 92 -12.71 18.23 5.83
N LYS A 93 -13.69 17.39 6.18
CA LYS A 93 -15.01 17.86 6.62
C LYS A 93 -14.93 18.70 7.90
N LEU A 94 -14.20 18.23 8.90
CA LEU A 94 -13.98 18.95 10.16
C LEU A 94 -13.25 20.29 9.95
N ALA A 95 -12.34 20.38 8.99
CA ALA A 95 -11.62 21.60 8.68
C ALA A 95 -12.47 22.62 7.88
N ALA A 96 -13.56 22.17 7.26
CA ALA A 96 -14.49 23.00 6.49
C ALA A 96 -15.65 23.56 7.33
N GLU A 97 -15.80 23.11 8.57
CA GLU A 97 -16.80 23.55 9.57
C GLU A 97 -16.25 24.65 10.50
#